data_AF-A0A382UTS0-F1
#
_entry.id   AF-A0A382UTS0-F1
#
_cell.length_a   1.000
_cell.length_b   1.000
_cell.length_c   1.000
_cell.angle_alpha   90.00
_cell.angle_beta   90.00
_cell.angle_gamma   90.00
#
_symmetry.space_group_name_H-M   'P 1'
#
loop_
_entity.id
_entity.type
_entity.pdbx_description
1 polymer ?
#
loop_
_entity_poly.entity_id
_entity_poly.type
_entity_poly.pdbx_seq_one_letter_code
_entity_poly.pdbx_strand_id
1 'polypeptide(L)'
;MTVAAQALRALTGLTGRSRWVTRGLTRGLSVFTFHDVTDKPSPFQVAADVATSTQVFRQQVEWIARTFDVIDPTTLDRLENLPSNAAVITFDDAWLGTFTNGFAILDELSLPTISFLNYCGVDNGVDAAALAAFERGINAEFPGMVNRH
;
A
#
# COMPACT_ATOMS: atom_id res chain seq x y z
N MET A 1 0.55 16.53 8.74
CA MET A 1 0.50 16.35 7.28
C MET A 1 1.76 15.64 6.86
N THR A 2 1.66 14.32 6.71
CA THR A 2 2.81 13.41 6.68
C THR A 2 3.32 13.25 5.25
N VAL A 3 4.63 13.41 5.07
CA VAL A 3 5.35 13.53 3.79
C VAL A 3 5.13 12.34 2.83
N ALA A 4 4.64 11.20 3.32
CA ALA A 4 4.44 9.98 2.52
C ALA A 4 3.31 10.09 1.47
N ALA A 5 2.19 10.77 1.77
CA ALA A 5 1.04 10.87 0.85
C ALA A 5 1.31 11.81 -0.35
N GLN A 6 2.24 12.76 -0.21
CA GLN A 6 2.59 13.70 -1.29
C GLN A 6 3.54 13.10 -2.33
N ALA A 7 4.33 12.08 -1.96
CA ALA A 7 5.30 11.48 -2.89
C ALA A 7 4.62 10.71 -4.04
N LEU A 8 3.44 10.13 -3.80
CA LEU A 8 2.73 9.32 -4.81
C LEU A 8 1.77 10.15 -5.69
N ARG A 9 1.14 11.22 -5.15
CA ARG A 9 0.41 12.20 -5.97
C ARG A 9 1.32 13.02 -6.89
N ALA A 10 2.59 13.20 -6.50
CA ALA A 10 3.59 13.77 -7.39
C ALA A 10 3.91 12.86 -8.60
N LEU A 11 3.77 11.54 -8.47
CA LEU A 11 4.11 10.60 -9.54
C LEU A 11 3.03 10.49 -10.64
N THR A 12 1.76 10.77 -10.33
CA THR A 12 0.68 10.80 -11.34
C THR A 12 0.45 12.19 -11.94
N GLY A 13 0.83 13.26 -11.24
CA GLY A 13 0.79 14.64 -11.76
C GLY A 13 2.03 15.05 -12.57
N LEU A 14 3.11 14.27 -12.53
CA LEU A 14 4.33 14.54 -13.28
C LEU A 14 4.37 13.69 -14.55
N THR A 15 3.79 14.25 -15.62
CA THR A 15 4.28 14.05 -16.99
C THR A 15 5.75 14.52 -17.17
N GLY A 16 6.42 14.99 -16.10
CA GLY A 16 7.80 15.42 -16.07
C GLY A 16 8.72 14.44 -15.32
N ARG A 17 9.44 13.62 -16.09
CA ARG A 17 10.59 12.80 -15.68
C ARG A 17 11.62 13.59 -14.85
N SER A 18 11.53 13.59 -13.52
CA SER A 18 12.69 13.96 -12.69
C SER A 18 13.62 12.75 -12.56
N ARG A 19 14.68 12.72 -13.37
CA ARG A 19 15.73 11.68 -13.33
C ARG A 19 16.40 11.55 -11.96
N TRP A 20 16.24 12.53 -11.08
CA TRP A 20 16.82 12.55 -9.74
C TRP A 20 15.98 11.77 -8.73
N VAL A 21 14.65 11.88 -8.79
CA VAL A 21 13.73 11.14 -7.92
C VAL A 21 13.81 9.65 -8.25
N THR A 22 13.80 9.29 -9.54
CA THR A 22 13.95 7.89 -9.95
C THR A 22 15.31 7.31 -9.54
N ARG A 23 16.40 8.07 -9.67
CA ARG A 23 17.75 7.62 -9.25
C ARG A 23 17.89 7.36 -7.75
N GLY A 24 17.15 8.09 -6.91
CA GLY A 24 17.18 7.89 -5.45
C GLY A 24 16.41 6.64 -5.04
N LEU A 25 15.27 6.38 -5.69
CA LEU A 25 14.41 5.22 -5.41
C LEU A 25 14.99 3.90 -5.95
N THR A 26 15.75 3.94 -7.05
CA THR A 26 16.35 2.75 -7.68
C THR A 26 17.71 2.37 -7.07
N ARG A 27 17.93 2.61 -5.78
CA ARG A 27 19.17 2.25 -5.06
C ARG A 27 18.83 1.49 -3.78
N GLY A 28 18.60 0.19 -3.92
CA GLY A 28 18.20 -0.71 -2.85
C GLY A 28 16.78 -1.24 -3.07
N LEU A 29 16.10 -1.53 -1.96
CA LEU A 29 14.74 -2.04 -1.96
C LEU A 29 13.74 -0.89 -1.77
N SER A 30 12.83 -0.71 -2.73
CA SER A 30 11.65 0.14 -2.59
C SER A 30 10.43 -0.68 -2.18
N VAL A 31 9.70 -0.23 -1.16
CA VAL A 31 8.44 -0.87 -0.75
C VAL A 31 7.29 0.08 -1.09
N PHE A 32 6.36 -0.39 -1.93
CA PHE A 32 5.16 0.34 -2.31
C PHE A 32 3.98 -0.22 -1.54
N THR A 33 3.40 0.59 -0.67
CA THR A 33 2.27 0.19 0.18
C THR A 33 0.97 0.80 -0.31
N PHE A 34 0.00 -0.06 -0.53
CA PHE A 34 -1.37 0.26 -0.89
C PHE A 34 -2.30 -0.16 0.23
N HIS A 35 -3.48 0.45 0.29
CA HIS A 35 -4.55 0.05 1.21
C HIS A 35 -5.69 -0.49 0.34
N ASP A 36 -6.80 0.22 0.17
CA ASP A 36 -7.88 -0.24 -0.71
C ASP A 36 -7.67 0.16 -2.17
N VAL A 37 -8.14 -0.71 -3.09
CA VAL A 37 -8.22 -0.45 -4.53
C VAL A 37 -9.69 -0.51 -4.95
N THR A 38 -10.34 0.66 -5.04
CA THR A 38 -11.78 0.77 -5.26
C THR A 38 -12.17 2.07 -5.97
N ASP A 39 -13.16 1.99 -6.85
CA ASP A 39 -13.81 3.15 -7.47
C ASP A 39 -15.01 3.67 -6.65
N LYS A 40 -15.30 3.02 -5.52
CA LYS A 40 -16.42 3.35 -4.63
C LYS A 40 -15.95 3.44 -3.16
N PRO A 41 -15.03 4.38 -2.84
CA PRO A 41 -14.52 4.49 -1.48
C PRO A 41 -15.62 4.96 -0.52
N SER A 42 -15.59 4.44 0.71
CA SER A 42 -16.40 4.95 1.80
C SER A 42 -15.91 6.34 2.26
N PRO A 43 -16.74 7.13 2.98
CA PRO A 43 -16.32 8.42 3.52
C PRO A 43 -15.07 8.33 4.41
N PHE A 44 -14.92 7.24 5.17
CA PHE A 44 -13.74 6.99 5.99
C PHE A 44 -12.49 6.87 5.12
N GLN A 45 -12.54 6.08 4.05
CA GLN A 45 -11.40 5.86 3.18
C GLN A 45 -10.97 7.13 2.44
N VAL A 46 -11.94 7.98 2.07
CA VAL A 46 -11.66 9.30 1.50
C VAL A 46 -11.00 10.22 2.54
N ALA A 47 -11.52 10.24 3.78
CA ALA A 47 -10.99 11.09 4.84
C ALA A 47 -9.57 10.68 5.29
N ALA A 48 -9.28 9.39 5.27
CA ALA A 48 -7.97 8.84 5.64
C ALA A 48 -6.97 8.75 4.46
N ASP A 49 -7.40 9.07 3.22
CA ASP A 49 -6.59 8.93 1.99
C ASP A 49 -6.03 7.51 1.79
N VAL A 50 -6.85 6.48 2.09
CA VAL A 50 -6.50 5.04 2.04
C VAL A 50 -7.22 4.29 0.92
N ALA A 51 -7.80 4.99 -0.06
CA ALA A 51 -8.39 4.39 -1.25
C ALA A 51 -7.74 4.92 -2.53
N THR A 52 -7.34 4.00 -3.40
CA THR A 52 -6.85 4.28 -4.74
C THR A 52 -7.86 3.76 -5.76
N SER A 53 -8.20 4.54 -6.79
CA SER A 53 -9.07 4.06 -7.87
C SER A 53 -8.40 2.94 -8.68
N THR A 54 -9.20 2.06 -9.28
CA THR A 54 -8.68 0.90 -10.04
C THR A 54 -7.78 1.34 -11.19
N GLN A 55 -8.18 2.41 -11.89
CA GLN A 55 -7.41 2.99 -12.98
C GLN A 55 -6.06 3.57 -12.51
N VAL A 56 -6.05 4.30 -11.41
CA VAL A 56 -4.82 4.91 -10.88
C VAL A 56 -3.88 3.83 -10.37
N PHE A 57 -4.41 2.83 -9.66
CA PHE A 57 -3.63 1.69 -9.18
C PHE A 57 -2.93 0.97 -10.34
N ARG A 58 -3.66 0.62 -11.42
CA ARG A 58 -3.07 0.00 -12.61
C ARG A 58 -1.93 0.84 -13.18
N GLN A 59 -2.13 2.14 -13.37
CA GLN A 59 -1.10 3.03 -13.89
C GLN A 59 0.16 3.07 -13.01
N GLN A 60 -0.04 3.05 -11.68
CA GLN A 60 1.05 3.03 -10.72
C GLN A 60 1.84 1.72 -10.80
N VAL A 61 1.18 0.56 -10.74
CA VAL A 61 1.88 -0.73 -10.76
C VAL A 61 2.55 -1.04 -12.08
N GLU A 62 1.98 -0.59 -13.21
CA GLU A 62 2.65 -0.66 -14.50
C GLU A 62 3.90 0.24 -14.56
N TRP A 63 3.85 1.43 -13.95
CA TRP A 63 5.03 2.29 -13.85
C TRP A 63 6.10 1.66 -12.95
N ILE A 64 5.70 1.06 -11.82
CA ILE A 64 6.61 0.33 -10.94
C ILE A 64 7.30 -0.78 -11.72
N ALA A 65 6.53 -1.64 -12.40
CA ALA A 65 7.06 -2.77 -13.18
C ALA A 65 8.00 -2.33 -14.32
N ARG A 66 7.81 -1.13 -14.89
CA ARG A 66 8.73 -0.56 -15.90
C ARG A 66 9.99 0.06 -15.32
N THR A 67 10.04 0.32 -14.01
CA THR A 67 11.11 1.10 -13.37
C THR A 67 11.96 0.27 -12.40
N PHE A 68 11.34 -0.74 -11.78
CA PHE A 68 11.92 -1.56 -10.73
C PHE A 68 11.87 -3.04 -11.09
N ASP A 69 12.79 -3.79 -10.50
CA ASP A 69 12.75 -5.24 -10.50
C ASP A 69 11.82 -5.67 -9.37
N VAL A 70 10.54 -5.89 -9.68
CA VAL A 70 9.56 -6.33 -8.68
C VAL A 70 9.89 -7.77 -8.28
N ILE A 71 10.30 -7.96 -7.03
CA ILE A 71 10.80 -9.23 -6.51
C ILE A 71 9.70 -10.01 -5.78
N ASP A 72 9.82 -11.34 -5.82
CA ASP A 72 8.98 -12.21 -5.02
C ASP A 72 9.34 -12.06 -3.52
N PRO A 73 8.35 -11.87 -2.63
CA PRO A 73 8.55 -11.76 -1.19
C PRO A 73 9.38 -12.89 -0.56
N THR A 74 9.30 -14.10 -1.12
CA THR A 74 10.07 -15.26 -0.64
C THR A 74 11.58 -15.10 -0.82
N THR A 75 12.02 -14.14 -1.63
CA THR A 75 13.45 -13.83 -1.84
C THR A 75 14.01 -12.80 -0.86
N LEU A 76 13.17 -12.24 0.02
CA LEU A 76 13.58 -11.26 1.03
C LEU A 76 14.49 -11.86 2.11
N ASP A 77 14.57 -13.19 2.24
CA ASP A 77 15.54 -13.87 3.10
C ASP A 77 17.00 -13.69 2.61
N ARG A 78 17.20 -13.27 1.35
CA ARG A 78 18.50 -13.11 0.69
C ARG A 78 18.79 -11.64 0.34
N LEU A 79 18.64 -10.76 1.33
CA LEU A 79 18.83 -9.30 1.17
C LEU A 79 20.18 -8.91 0.53
N GLU A 80 21.21 -9.73 0.71
CA GLU A 80 22.56 -9.49 0.18
C GLU A 80 22.63 -9.54 -1.35
N ASN A 81 21.64 -10.16 -2.02
CA ASN A 81 21.66 -10.39 -3.47
C ASN A 81 20.49 -9.70 -4.21
N LEU A 82 19.90 -8.67 -3.61
CA LEU A 82 18.80 -7.95 -4.25
C LEU A 82 19.28 -7.16 -5.47
N PRO A 83 18.45 -7.08 -6.53
CA PRO A 83 18.69 -6.14 -7.62
C PRO A 83 18.85 -4.71 -7.11
N SER A 84 19.66 -3.92 -7.81
CA SER A 84 19.95 -2.54 -7.40
C SER A 84 18.72 -1.63 -7.34
N ASN A 85 17.66 -1.99 -8.07
CA ASN A 85 16.37 -1.32 -8.18
C ASN A 85 15.22 -2.27 -7.77
N ALA A 86 15.43 -3.11 -6.77
CA ALA A 86 14.41 -4.04 -6.28
C ALA A 86 13.17 -3.30 -5.77
N ALA A 87 11.99 -3.87 -6.00
CA ALA A 87 10.74 -3.40 -5.42
C ALA A 87 9.86 -4.52 -4.88
N VAL A 88 9.10 -4.21 -3.84
CA VAL A 88 8.01 -5.06 -3.33
C VAL A 88 6.72 -4.24 -3.31
N ILE A 89 5.63 -4.88 -3.74
CA ILE A 89 4.28 -4.34 -3.64
C ILE A 89 3.63 -4.95 -2.39
N THR A 90 3.00 -4.12 -1.57
CA THR A 90 2.38 -4.52 -0.31
C THR A 90 0.99 -3.93 -0.18
N PHE A 91 0.10 -4.63 0.51
CA PHE A 91 -1.21 -4.15 0.92
C PHE A 91 -1.40 -4.29 2.42
N ASP A 92 -2.00 -3.29 3.05
CA ASP A 92 -2.39 -3.32 4.46
C ASP A 92 -3.92 -3.46 4.62
N ASP A 93 -4.35 -3.79 5.83
CA ASP A 93 -5.73 -3.74 6.35
C ASP A 93 -6.76 -4.73 5.80
N ALA A 94 -6.43 -5.55 4.80
CA ALA A 94 -7.35 -6.53 4.22
C ALA A 94 -8.65 -5.94 3.64
N TRP A 95 -8.57 -4.77 3.00
CA TRP A 95 -9.73 -4.19 2.30
C TRP A 95 -10.26 -5.10 1.18
N LEU A 96 -11.59 -5.11 0.99
CA LEU A 96 -12.23 -5.95 -0.04
C LEU A 96 -11.73 -5.65 -1.47
N GLY A 97 -11.46 -4.38 -1.79
CA GLY A 97 -10.96 -3.98 -3.10
C GLY A 97 -9.55 -4.46 -3.38
N THR A 98 -8.73 -4.71 -2.35
CA THR A 98 -7.43 -5.40 -2.50
C THR A 98 -7.59 -6.76 -3.16
N PHE A 99 -8.55 -7.58 -2.69
CA PHE A 99 -8.75 -8.93 -3.21
C PHE A 99 -9.49 -8.93 -4.55
N THR A 100 -10.53 -8.10 -4.67
CA THR A 100 -11.42 -8.12 -5.83
C THR A 100 -10.88 -7.34 -7.03
N ASN A 101 -10.04 -6.33 -6.81
CA ASN A 101 -9.48 -5.49 -7.86
C ASN A 101 -7.95 -5.49 -7.86
N GLY A 102 -7.31 -5.26 -6.71
CA GLY A 102 -5.87 -5.14 -6.59
C GLY A 102 -5.13 -6.39 -7.07
N PHE A 103 -5.43 -7.54 -6.48
CA PHE A 103 -4.84 -8.83 -6.86
C PHE A 103 -5.16 -9.22 -8.29
N ALA A 104 -6.41 -9.01 -8.76
CA ALA A 104 -6.77 -9.28 -10.14
C ALA A 104 -5.89 -8.50 -11.14
N ILE A 105 -5.63 -7.22 -10.88
CA ILE A 105 -4.75 -6.38 -11.71
C ILE A 105 -3.29 -6.86 -11.64
N LEU A 106 -2.81 -7.25 -10.45
CA LEU A 106 -1.43 -7.75 -10.31
C LEU A 106 -1.23 -9.12 -10.97
N ASP A 107 -2.23 -9.99 -10.90
CA ASP A 107 -2.23 -11.31 -11.55
C ASP A 107 -2.15 -11.16 -13.08
N GLU A 108 -2.93 -10.25 -13.66
CA GLU A 108 -2.86 -9.92 -15.10
C GLU A 108 -1.45 -9.46 -15.52
N LEU A 109 -0.75 -8.75 -14.63
CA LEU A 109 0.59 -8.22 -14.87
C LEU A 109 1.70 -9.19 -14.40
N SER A 110 1.33 -10.34 -13.83
CA SER A 110 2.26 -11.31 -13.23
C SER A 110 3.20 -10.68 -12.19
N LEU A 111 2.67 -9.78 -11.36
CA LEU A 111 3.42 -9.05 -10.34
C LEU A 111 3.20 -9.67 -8.95
N PRO A 112 4.27 -10.04 -8.22
CA PRO A 112 4.13 -10.56 -6.87
C PRO A 112 3.80 -9.46 -5.86
N THR A 113 3.16 -9.85 -4.75
CA THR A 113 2.77 -8.92 -3.67
C THR A 113 2.76 -9.60 -2.30
N ILE A 114 2.80 -8.79 -1.25
CA ILE A 114 2.49 -9.18 0.14
C ILE A 114 1.17 -8.53 0.55
N SER A 115 0.36 -9.20 1.37
CA SER A 115 -0.80 -8.58 2.00
C SER A 115 -0.77 -8.84 3.50
N PHE A 116 -0.76 -7.77 4.28
CA PHE A 116 -0.79 -7.79 5.73
C PHE A 116 -2.24 -7.71 6.19
N LEU A 117 -2.75 -8.84 6.69
CA LEU A 117 -4.16 -9.01 6.96
C LEU A 117 -4.51 -8.69 8.41
N ASN A 118 -5.52 -7.83 8.59
CA ASN A 118 -6.25 -7.76 9.86
C ASN A 118 -7.25 -8.91 9.87
N TYR A 119 -6.87 -10.04 10.49
CA TYR A 119 -7.64 -11.29 10.44
C TYR A 119 -9.11 -11.13 10.83
N CYS A 120 -9.41 -10.27 11.81
CA CYS A 120 -10.78 -10.01 12.25
C CYS A 120 -11.67 -9.47 11.12
N GLY A 121 -11.17 -8.60 10.26
CA GLY A 121 -11.92 -8.07 9.12
C GLY A 121 -12.20 -9.13 8.04
N VAL A 122 -11.35 -10.15 7.95
CA VAL A 122 -11.53 -11.28 7.02
C VAL A 122 -12.52 -12.32 7.57
N ASP A 123 -12.52 -12.54 8.89
CA ASP A 123 -13.40 -13.51 9.56
C ASP A 123 -14.81 -12.96 9.89
N ASN A 124 -15.23 -11.88 9.20
CA ASN A 124 -16.47 -11.14 9.47
C ASN A 124 -16.59 -10.57 10.90
N GLY A 125 -15.47 -10.50 11.63
CA GLY A 125 -15.36 -9.81 12.89
C GLY A 125 -15.26 -8.30 12.72
N VAL A 126 -15.41 -7.58 13.83
CA VAL A 126 -15.15 -6.15 13.89
C VAL A 126 -13.76 -5.95 14.47
N ASP A 127 -12.91 -5.20 13.78
CA ASP A 127 -11.65 -4.75 14.37
C ASP A 127 -11.94 -3.78 15.52
N ALA A 128 -11.65 -4.21 16.75
CA ALA A 128 -11.95 -3.44 17.95
C ALA A 128 -11.16 -2.12 18.01
N ALA A 129 -9.95 -2.08 17.43
CA ALA A 129 -9.14 -0.87 17.36
C ALA A 129 -9.72 0.12 16.35
N ALA A 130 -10.15 -0.37 15.18
CA ALA A 130 -10.83 0.45 14.17
C ALA A 130 -12.18 0.98 14.68
N LEU A 131 -12.98 0.15 15.35
CA LEU A 131 -14.24 0.59 15.97
C LEU A 131 -14.00 1.67 17.02
N ALA A 132 -13.04 1.46 17.92
CA ALA A 132 -12.70 2.45 18.94
C ALA A 132 -12.22 3.77 18.31
N ALA A 133 -11.43 3.72 17.24
CA ALA A 133 -10.98 4.90 16.50
C ALA A 133 -12.15 5.62 15.79
N PHE A 134 -13.10 4.87 15.24
CA PHE A 134 -14.31 5.43 14.64
C PHE A 134 -15.20 6.14 15.67
N GLU A 135 -15.46 5.49 16.81
CA GLU A 135 -16.31 6.05 17.87
C GLU A 135 -15.69 7.27 18.56
N ARG A 136 -14.36 7.29 18.72
CA ARG A 136 -13.63 8.35 19.43
C ARG A 136 -13.08 9.44 18.50
N GLY A 137 -13.09 9.21 17.20
CA GLY A 137 -12.47 10.03 16.18
C GLY A 137 -10.99 9.67 15.94
N ILE A 138 -10.54 9.83 14.70
CA ILE A 138 -9.19 9.40 14.21
C ILE A 138 -8.03 10.07 14.98
N ASN A 139 -8.28 11.22 15.62
CA ASN A 139 -7.28 11.94 16.42
C ASN A 139 -7.32 11.58 17.91
N ALA A 140 -8.21 10.69 18.35
CA ALA A 140 -8.22 10.25 19.74
C ALA A 140 -6.98 9.39 19.99
N GLU A 141 -6.22 9.72 21.04
CA GLU A 141 -5.11 8.88 21.49
C GLU A 141 -5.63 7.47 21.74
N PHE A 142 -4.96 6.47 21.15
CA PHE A 142 -5.18 5.09 21.56
C PHE A 142 -4.97 5.03 23.08
N PRO A 143 -5.90 4.45 23.84
CA PRO A 143 -5.68 4.28 25.27
C PRO A 143 -4.35 3.54 25.42
N GLY A 144 -3.40 4.18 26.11
CA GLY A 144 -2.09 3.60 26.35
C GLY A 144 -2.27 2.15 26.80
N MET A 145 -1.48 1.24 26.25
CA MET A 145 -1.49 -0.17 26.65
C MET A 145 -0.89 -0.33 28.07
N VAL A 146 -1.42 0.39 29.05
CA VAL A 146 -0.90 0.45 30.42
C VAL A 146 -1.18 -0.86 31.17
N ASN A 147 -2.07 -1.72 30.64
CA ASN A 147 -2.45 -3.00 31.25
C ASN A 147 -2.36 -4.17 30.25
N ARG A 148 -1.19 -4.43 29.67
CA ARG A 148 -0.88 -5.77 29.15
C ARG A 148 -0.11 -6.54 30.24
N HIS A 149 -0.83 -7.40 30.95
CA HIS A 149 -0.23 -8.47 31.77
C HIS A 149 -0.15 -9.74 30.94
#